data_AF-A0A7S0E706-F1
#
_entry.id   AF-A0A7S0E706-F1
#
_cell.length_a   1.000
_cell.length_b   1.000
_cell.length_c   1.000
_cell.angle_alpha   90.00
_cell.angle_beta   90.00
_cell.angle_gamma   90.00
#
_symmetry.space_group_name_H-M   'P 1'
#
loop_
_entity.id
_entity.type
_entity.pdbx_description
1 polymer ?
#
loop_
_entity_poly.entity_id
_entity_poly.type
_entity_poly.pdbx_seq_one_letter_code
_entity_poly.pdbx_strand_id
1 'polypeptide(L)'
;RGAIQVLLLADSLLRAQHVTRRKAYVELVDAVKALGATVHVFSSMHVSGEQLAGFSGVAAVLRFPCTIEELLGPNHNGYDDDDDDDDDGGSSSGGEDDEAGQGVPHGVVQLEEGY
;
A
#
# COMPACT_ATOMS: atom_id res chain seq x y z
N ARG A 1 -7.21 -27.33 -7.35
CA ARG A 1 -6.74 -26.62 -8.56
C ARG A 1 -7.15 -25.15 -8.39
N GLY A 2 -6.22 -24.20 -8.34
CA GLY A 2 -6.55 -22.77 -8.21
C GLY A 2 -6.85 -22.10 -9.55
N ALA A 3 -7.65 -21.03 -9.58
CA ALA A 3 -7.95 -20.29 -10.82
C ALA A 3 -6.88 -19.26 -11.20
N ILE A 4 -6.00 -18.90 -10.26
CA ILE A 4 -5.00 -17.83 -10.42
C ILE A 4 -3.91 -18.23 -11.43
N GLN A 5 -3.64 -17.34 -12.37
CA GLN A 5 -2.50 -17.39 -13.29
C GLN A 5 -1.36 -16.51 -12.79
N VAL A 6 -1.68 -15.26 -12.44
CA VAL A 6 -0.73 -14.26 -11.97
C VAL A 6 -1.32 -13.52 -10.78
N LEU A 7 -0.56 -13.39 -9.69
CA LEU A 7 -0.88 -12.54 -8.54
C LEU A 7 -0.02 -11.27 -8.60
N LEU A 8 -0.65 -10.11 -8.46
CA LEU A 8 -0.01 -8.80 -8.35
C LEU A 8 -0.19 -8.29 -6.92
N LEU A 9 0.90 -7.88 -6.28
CA LEU A 9 0.89 -7.40 -4.91
C LEU A 9 1.74 -6.14 -4.78
N ALA A 10 1.22 -5.12 -4.08
CA ALA A 10 2.01 -3.97 -3.66
C ALA A 10 2.89 -4.35 -2.46
N ASP A 11 4.15 -3.93 -2.47
CA ASP A 11 5.08 -4.21 -1.38
C ASP A 11 4.74 -3.45 -0.07
N SER A 12 3.89 -2.42 -0.14
CA SER A 12 3.29 -1.77 1.03
C SER A 12 2.47 -2.75 1.88
N LEU A 13 1.73 -3.68 1.26
CA LEU A 13 0.95 -4.70 1.97
C LEU A 13 1.82 -5.73 2.71
N LEU A 14 3.04 -5.96 2.22
CA LEU A 14 4.03 -6.80 2.91
C LEU A 14 4.72 -6.07 4.06
N ARG A 15 4.71 -4.73 4.05
CA ARG A 15 5.28 -3.86 5.07
C ARG A 15 4.27 -3.34 6.09
N ALA A 16 3.01 -3.79 6.04
CA ALA A 16 1.97 -3.39 6.98
C ALA A 16 2.40 -3.61 8.44
N GLN A 17 2.05 -2.66 9.31
CA GLN A 17 2.37 -2.65 10.75
C GLN A 17 1.79 -3.88 11.47
N HIS A 18 0.60 -4.32 11.06
CA HIS A 18 -0.07 -5.47 11.66
C HIS A 18 0.57 -6.80 11.24
N VAL A 19 1.16 -7.48 12.22
CA VAL A 19 1.80 -8.79 12.03
C VAL A 19 0.83 -9.83 11.48
N THR A 20 -0.44 -9.78 11.87
CA THR A 20 -1.50 -10.70 11.39
C THR A 20 -1.75 -10.53 9.89
N ARG A 21 -1.99 -9.29 9.43
CA ARG A 21 -2.18 -8.99 7.99
C ARG A 21 -0.95 -9.40 7.18
N ARG A 22 0.25 -9.07 7.65
CA ARG A 22 1.51 -9.44 6.97
C ARG A 22 1.66 -10.96 6.81
N LYS A 23 1.37 -11.74 7.86
CA LYS A 23 1.44 -13.21 7.79
C LYS A 23 0.46 -13.77 6.76
N ALA A 24 -0.78 -13.27 6.73
CA ALA A 24 -1.77 -13.71 5.76
C ALA A 24 -1.34 -13.47 4.31
N TYR A 25 -0.77 -12.30 4.00
CA TYR A 25 -0.27 -12.02 2.64
C TYR A 25 0.96 -12.86 2.27
N VAL A 26 1.85 -13.13 3.22
CA VAL A 26 3.00 -14.02 2.99
C VAL A 26 2.53 -15.45 2.72
N GLU A 27 1.61 -15.97 3.52
CA GLU A 27 1.01 -17.29 3.34
C GLU A 27 0.25 -17.38 2.00
N LEU A 28 -0.46 -16.33 1.60
CA LEU A 28 -1.12 -16.25 0.29
C LEU A 28 -0.10 -16.34 -0.85
N VAL A 29 1.00 -15.58 -0.79
CA VAL A 29 2.06 -15.62 -1.80
C VAL A 29 2.66 -17.02 -1.90
N ASP A 30 2.90 -17.67 -0.77
CA ASP A 30 3.45 -19.03 -0.74
C ASP A 30 2.45 -20.06 -1.30
N ALA A 31 1.16 -19.94 -0.97
CA ALA A 31 0.11 -20.79 -1.51
C ALA A 31 -0.03 -20.64 -3.04
N VAL A 32 0.01 -19.41 -3.55
CA VAL A 32 -0.06 -19.14 -5.00
C VAL A 32 1.15 -19.70 -5.74
N LYS A 33 2.35 -19.57 -5.18
CA LYS A 33 3.56 -20.19 -5.73
C LYS A 33 3.47 -21.72 -5.71
N ALA A 34 2.94 -22.32 -4.64
CA ALA A 34 2.74 -23.77 -4.55
C ALA A 34 1.72 -24.30 -5.59
N LEU A 35 0.78 -23.46 -6.01
CA LEU A 35 -0.16 -23.76 -7.11
C LEU A 35 0.46 -23.63 -8.51
N GLY A 36 1.72 -23.20 -8.61
CA GLY A 36 2.44 -23.00 -9.88
C GLY A 36 2.06 -21.73 -10.62
N ALA A 37 1.49 -20.74 -9.93
CA ALA A 37 1.17 -19.44 -10.49
C ALA A 37 2.31 -18.42 -10.27
N THR A 38 2.37 -17.40 -11.11
CA THR A 38 3.40 -16.35 -11.03
C THR A 38 2.99 -15.27 -10.04
N VAL A 39 3.94 -14.76 -9.25
CA VAL A 39 3.71 -13.64 -8.33
C VAL A 39 4.59 -12.47 -8.73
N HIS A 40 4.00 -11.28 -8.88
CA HIS A 40 4.69 -10.02 -9.11
C HIS A 40 4.48 -9.07 -7.93
N VAL A 41 5.59 -8.59 -7.37
CA VAL A 41 5.59 -7.59 -6.31
C VAL A 41 5.97 -6.25 -6.91
N PHE A 42 5.10 -5.26 -6.79
CA PHE A 42 5.30 -3.90 -7.28
C PHE A 42 5.70 -2.97 -6.14
N SER A 43 6.72 -2.14 -6.38
CA SER A 43 7.11 -1.10 -5.45
C SER A 43 6.05 0.00 -5.40
N SER A 44 5.59 0.34 -4.20
CA SER A 44 4.68 1.47 -3.96
C SER A 44 5.30 2.83 -4.31
N MET A 45 6.62 2.90 -4.53
CA MET A 45 7.33 4.11 -4.98
C MET A 45 7.41 4.24 -6.51
N HIS A 46 6.81 3.31 -7.25
CA HIS A 46 6.76 3.35 -8.71
C HIS A 46 5.31 3.55 -9.16
N VAL A 47 5.12 4.22 -10.31
CA VAL A 47 3.80 4.53 -10.88
C VAL A 47 2.91 3.29 -10.99
N SER A 48 3.49 2.12 -11.31
CA SER A 48 2.76 0.85 -11.36
C SER A 48 2.25 0.37 -9.98
N GLY A 49 3.01 0.64 -8.91
CA GLY A 49 2.60 0.29 -7.55
C GLY A 49 1.57 1.27 -7.00
N GLU A 50 1.67 2.57 -7.33
CA GLU A 50 0.64 3.56 -7.00
C GLU A 50 -0.70 3.22 -7.67
N GLN A 51 -0.67 2.88 -8.96
CA GLN A 51 -1.87 2.44 -9.68
C GLN A 51 -2.48 1.18 -9.05
N LEU A 52 -1.65 0.19 -8.71
CA LEU A 52 -2.11 -1.04 -8.05
C LEU A 52 -2.71 -0.75 -6.66
N ALA A 53 -2.13 0.18 -5.90
CA ALA A 53 -2.67 0.63 -4.62
C ALA A 53 -4.07 1.26 -4.77
N GLY A 54 -4.32 1.97 -5.87
CA GLY A 54 -5.66 2.46 -6.23
C GLY A 54 -6.71 1.34 -6.46
N PHE A 55 -6.27 0.11 -6.69
CA PHE A 55 -7.10 -1.10 -6.75
C PHE A 55 -6.98 -1.95 -5.47
N SER A 56 -6.77 -1.34 -4.30
CA SER A 56 -6.50 -1.96 -2.98
C SER A 56 -5.09 -2.52 -2.75
N GLY A 57 -4.22 -2.50 -3.76
CA GLY A 57 -2.85 -3.01 -3.66
C GLY A 57 -2.70 -4.50 -3.93
N VAL A 58 -3.79 -5.23 -4.18
CA VAL A 58 -3.79 -6.66 -4.52
C VAL A 58 -4.69 -6.91 -5.72
N ALA A 59 -4.19 -7.67 -6.71
CA ALA A 59 -4.95 -8.04 -7.89
C ALA A 59 -4.51 -9.42 -8.42
N ALA A 60 -5.37 -10.10 -9.18
CA ALA A 60 -5.03 -11.38 -9.79
C ALA A 60 -5.58 -11.50 -11.21
N VAL A 61 -4.80 -12.13 -12.08
CA VAL A 61 -5.23 -12.58 -13.40
C VAL A 61 -5.63 -14.04 -13.31
N LEU A 62 -6.83 -14.38 -13.76
CA LEU A 62 -7.39 -15.73 -13.70
C LEU A 62 -7.22 -16.47 -15.04
N ARG A 63 -7.09 -17.79 -14.98
CA ARG A 63 -6.97 -18.68 -16.16
C ARG A 63 -8.29 -18.93 -16.86
N PHE A 64 -9.39 -18.78 -16.16
CA PHE A 64 -10.76 -18.94 -16.64
C PHE A 64 -11.67 -17.97 -15.89
N PRO A 65 -12.83 -17.61 -16.47
CA PRO A 65 -13.82 -16.79 -15.76
C PRO A 65 -14.33 -17.54 -14.52
N CYS A 66 -14.32 -16.87 -13.36
CA CYS A 66 -14.93 -17.35 -12.11
C CYS A 66 -15.96 -16.33 -11.66
N THR A 67 -17.07 -16.79 -11.08
CA THR A 67 -18.03 -15.87 -10.45
C THR A 67 -17.56 -15.48 -9.05
N ILE A 68 -18.05 -14.36 -8.55
CA ILE A 68 -17.75 -13.90 -7.19
C ILE A 68 -18.25 -14.90 -6.13
N GLU A 69 -19.36 -15.59 -6.39
CA GLU A 69 -19.93 -16.60 -5.50
C GLU A 69 -19.01 -17.82 -5.33
N GLU A 70 -18.34 -18.22 -6.42
CA GLU A 70 -17.35 -19.30 -6.41
C GLU A 70 -16.07 -18.91 -5.67
N LEU A 71 -15.72 -17.62 -5.65
CA LEU A 71 -14.53 -17.09 -4.99
C LEU A 71 -14.70 -16.92 -3.48
N LEU A 72 -15.88 -16.46 -3.03
CA LEU A 72 -16.13 -16.14 -1.62
C LEU A 72 -16.46 -17.37 -0.78
N GLY A 73 -16.95 -18.46 -1.40
CA GLY A 73 -17.31 -19.69 -0.71
C GLY A 73 -18.40 -19.52 0.37
N PRO A 74 -18.88 -20.61 0.99
CA PRO A 74 -19.93 -20.54 2.00
C PRO A 74 -19.46 -20.01 3.36
N ASN A 75 -18.15 -19.81 3.55
CA ASN A 75 -17.52 -19.44 4.82
C ASN A 75 -17.01 -17.99 4.84
N HIS A 76 -17.64 -17.06 4.12
CA HIS A 76 -17.29 -15.65 4.22
C HIS A 76 -17.72 -15.09 5.60
N ASN A 77 -16.84 -15.22 6.59
CA ASN A 77 -16.78 -14.33 7.73
C ASN A 77 -16.40 -12.93 7.21
N GLY A 78 -17.19 -11.92 7.57
CA GLY A 78 -17.06 -10.56 7.03
C GLY A 78 -15.62 -10.02 7.10
N TYR A 79 -15.32 -9.03 6.26
CA TYR A 79 -14.09 -8.26 6.37
C TYR A 79 -14.02 -7.71 7.81
N ASP A 80 -13.08 -8.19 8.62
CA ASP A 80 -12.74 -7.58 9.91
C ASP A 80 -12.13 -6.21 9.57
N ASP A 81 -13.00 -5.22 9.58
CA ASP A 81 -12.71 -3.80 9.45
C ASP A 81 -12.07 -3.31 10.76
N ASP A 82 -10.91 -3.86 11.10
CA ASP A 82 -9.99 -3.28 12.09
C ASP A 82 -9.21 -2.14 11.41
N ASP A 83 -9.92 -1.21 10.78
CA ASP A 83 -9.39 0.12 10.43
C ASP A 83 -9.58 1.01 11.67
N ASP A 84 -8.85 0.68 12.73
CA ASP A 84 -8.29 1.71 13.61
C ASP A 84 -7.18 2.41 12.80
N ASP A 85 -7.58 3.24 11.84
CA ASP A 85 -6.70 4.32 11.39
C ASP A 85 -6.51 5.21 12.62
N ASP A 86 -5.33 5.09 13.22
CA ASP A 86 -4.78 6.02 14.19
C ASP A 86 -4.95 7.46 13.66
N ASP A 87 -5.98 8.16 14.13
CA ASP A 87 -5.97 9.61 14.23
C ASP A 87 -4.78 9.96 15.13
N ASP A 88 -3.64 10.29 14.52
CA ASP A 88 -2.51 10.95 15.21
C ASP A 88 -2.93 12.40 15.53
N GLY A 89 -3.93 12.52 16.40
CA GLY A 89 -4.36 13.72 17.07
C GLY A 89 -3.60 13.86 18.40
N GLY A 90 -2.41 14.49 18.35
CA GLY A 90 -1.81 15.17 19.51
C GLY A 90 -0.33 14.84 19.75
N SER A 91 0.56 15.81 19.86
CA SER A 91 0.44 16.85 20.89
C SER A 91 1.29 18.10 20.62
N SER A 92 0.70 19.23 20.98
CA SER A 92 1.32 20.50 21.35
C SER A 92 2.49 20.37 22.33
N SER A 93 3.56 21.13 22.09
CA SER A 93 4.41 21.67 23.16
C SER A 93 4.75 23.12 22.82
N GLY A 94 4.38 24.01 23.74
CA GLY A 94 4.52 25.46 23.61
C GLY A 94 5.92 25.98 23.94
N GLY A 95 6.19 27.16 23.41
CA GLY A 95 7.24 28.09 23.81
C GLY A 95 6.81 29.47 23.34
N GLU A 96 6.39 30.30 24.30
CA GLU A 96 6.24 31.74 24.12
C GLU A 96 7.63 32.35 24.25
N ASP A 97 8.19 32.87 23.17
CA ASP A 97 9.32 33.78 23.18
C ASP A 97 9.03 34.96 22.24
N ASP A 98 8.54 36.03 22.85
CA ASP A 98 8.65 37.41 22.37
C ASP A 98 10.14 37.74 22.11
N GLU A 99 10.56 38.05 20.89
CA GLU A 99 11.53 39.15 20.64
C GLU A 99 11.61 39.55 19.14
N ALA A 100 11.73 40.85 18.89
CA ALA A 100 11.67 41.50 17.59
C ALA A 100 12.86 41.22 16.65
N GLY A 101 12.63 41.14 15.33
CA GLY A 101 13.73 41.22 14.36
C GLY A 101 13.42 40.91 12.90
N GLN A 102 13.12 41.96 12.11
CA GLN A 102 13.39 42.14 10.66
C GLN A 102 13.11 40.96 9.69
N GLY A 103 12.04 41.13 8.90
CA GLY A 103 11.73 40.28 7.75
C GLY A 103 12.78 40.36 6.64
N VAL A 104 13.27 39.19 6.23
CA VAL A 104 14.02 38.98 5.00
C VAL A 104 13.09 38.43 3.91
N PRO A 105 12.86 39.13 2.79
CA PRO A 105 12.13 38.56 1.67
C PRO A 105 13.01 37.57 0.89
N HIS A 106 12.56 36.32 0.80
CA HIS A 106 13.16 35.28 -0.04
C HIS A 106 12.91 35.58 -1.53
N GLY A 107 13.89 36.21 -2.18
CA GLY A 107 13.97 36.37 -3.63
C GLY A 107 14.70 35.20 -4.28
N VAL A 108 14.03 34.56 -5.25
CA VAL A 108 14.52 33.43 -6.06
C VAL A 108 15.69 33.89 -6.94
N VAL A 109 16.87 33.26 -6.81
CA VAL A 109 17.99 33.47 -7.75
C VAL A 109 17.92 32.44 -8.88
N GLN A 110 17.76 32.94 -10.11
CA GLN A 110 17.85 32.16 -11.35
C GLN A 110 19.29 31.69 -11.58
N LEU A 111 19.43 30.42 -11.97
CA LEU A 111 20.66 29.82 -12.44
C LEU A 111 20.94 30.29 -13.87
N GLU A 112 22.02 31.03 -14.06
CA GLU A 112 22.64 31.26 -15.36
C GLU A 112 24.13 30.94 -15.20
N GLU A 113 24.54 29.73 -15.59
CA GLU A 113 25.92 29.49 -16.03
C GLU A 113 25.87 28.78 -17.39
N GLY A 114 26.01 29.59 -18.44
CA GLY A 114 26.59 29.15 -19.70
C GLY A 114 28.00 29.72 -19.81
N TYR A 115 29.00 28.84 -19.91
CA TYR A 115 29.98 28.71 -20.99
C TYR A 115 31.02 27.65 -20.60
#